data_AF-A0A522SYF4-F1
#
_entry.id   AF-A0A522SYF4-F1
#
_cell.length_a   1.000
_cell.length_b   1.000
_cell.length_c   1.000
_cell.angle_alpha   90.00
_cell.angle_beta   90.00
_cell.angle_gamma   90.00
#
_symmetry.space_group_name_H-M   'P 1'
#
loop_
_entity.id
_entity.type
_entity.pdbx_description
1 polymer ?
#
loop_
_entity_poly.entity_id
_entity_poly.type
_entity_poly.pdbx_seq_one_letter_code
_entity_poly.pdbx_strand_id
1 'polypeptide(L)'
;MQPLFFIHGHPLLLFNKNNLFHIKVMNLHEIYLGLLTGIQNLSWAETLAVVFSIISVLFARANKVWLYPAGIAGILFSIYIFIGAEYKLYPDAALNLYYLIMSIYGWYFWLKKPPGKNRVPEKKQSGETPVTWCNKKEYLTASLIFIVLWGILYWWLDTYRINNVPLMDSFTSAMASTGMWLLAKRKVENWMAFIIADGVDILVFFVKHLILFCVLNIFYVIIAILGYMAWKKLYQERMKNSPHKVRKPLFEK
;
A
#
# COMPACT_ATOMS: atom_id res chain seq x y z
N MET A 1 -4.25 1.91 8.61
CA MET A 1 -5.48 1.40 7.94
C MET A 1 -6.34 0.68 8.97
N GLN A 2 -7.60 1.07 9.15
CA GLN A 2 -8.58 0.16 9.74
C GLN A 2 -9.30 -0.51 8.57
N PRO A 3 -9.26 -1.84 8.48
CA PRO A 3 -10.17 -2.50 7.61
C PRO A 3 -11.37 -2.99 8.43
N LEU A 4 -12.53 -2.69 7.87
CA LEU A 4 -13.82 -3.29 8.19
C LEU A 4 -13.69 -4.81 8.35
N PHE A 5 -14.21 -5.30 9.48
CA PHE A 5 -15.19 -6.39 9.53
C PHE A 5 -16.08 -6.10 10.75
N PHE A 6 -17.26 -5.51 10.53
CA PHE A 6 -18.32 -5.58 11.53
C PHE A 6 -19.22 -6.76 11.16
N ILE A 7 -18.96 -7.85 11.88
CA ILE A 7 -19.87 -8.97 12.07
C ILE A 7 -21.23 -8.40 12.46
N HIS A 8 -22.31 -8.88 11.83
CA HIS A 8 -23.66 -8.63 12.30
C HIS A 8 -23.73 -8.87 13.82
N GLY A 9 -23.94 -7.78 14.57
CA GLY A 9 -24.29 -7.77 15.99
C GLY A 9 -23.39 -8.58 16.91
N HIS A 10 -22.33 -7.97 17.45
CA HIS A 10 -21.99 -8.11 18.88
C HIS A 10 -20.96 -7.04 19.32
N PRO A 11 -21.24 -6.25 20.38
CA PRO A 11 -20.29 -5.29 20.92
C PRO A 11 -19.38 -5.96 21.94
N LEU A 12 -18.12 -6.24 21.60
CA LEU A 12 -17.10 -6.76 22.53
C LEU A 12 -15.74 -6.20 22.04
N LEU A 13 -14.98 -5.38 22.76
CA LEU A 13 -14.79 -5.17 24.19
C LEU A 13 -14.31 -3.73 24.42
N LEU A 14 -14.83 -3.08 25.46
CA LEU A 14 -14.26 -1.86 26.04
C LEU A 14 -12.82 -2.15 26.49
N PHE A 15 -11.81 -1.63 25.78
CA PHE A 15 -10.42 -1.71 26.22
C PHE A 15 -10.10 -0.62 27.24
N ASN A 16 -9.60 -1.04 28.40
CA ASN A 16 -9.04 -0.20 29.44
C ASN A 16 -7.69 0.38 28.97
N LYS A 17 -7.55 1.71 28.98
CA LYS A 17 -6.39 2.48 28.49
C LYS A 17 -5.04 2.14 29.15
N ASN A 18 -5.02 1.34 30.22
CA ASN A 18 -3.84 1.22 31.08
C ASN A 18 -2.87 0.08 30.75
N ASN A 19 -3.11 -0.76 29.73
CA ASN A 19 -2.25 -1.92 29.45
C ASN A 19 -1.98 -2.12 27.94
N LEU A 20 -1.16 -1.26 27.34
CA LEU A 20 -0.71 -1.41 25.94
C LEU A 20 0.15 -2.66 25.68
N PHE A 21 0.65 -3.33 26.73
CA PHE A 21 1.68 -4.38 26.64
C PHE A 21 1.20 -5.80 26.97
N HIS A 22 -0.05 -6.01 27.38
CA HIS A 22 -0.61 -7.37 27.49
C HIS A 22 -1.17 -7.82 26.14
N ILE A 23 -0.26 -8.10 25.19
CA ILE A 23 -0.62 -8.82 23.97
C ILE A 23 -0.99 -10.24 24.40
N LYS A 24 -2.30 -10.53 24.49
CA LYS A 24 -2.75 -11.92 24.59
C LYS A 24 -2.38 -12.60 23.28
N VAL A 25 -1.35 -13.45 23.32
CA VAL A 25 -0.95 -14.25 22.16
C VAL A 25 -2.10 -15.20 21.83
N MET A 26 -2.63 -15.07 20.62
CA MET A 26 -3.68 -15.97 20.15
C MET A 26 -3.13 -17.38 19.96
N ASN A 27 -3.88 -18.38 20.39
CA ASN A 27 -3.52 -19.77 20.12
C ASN A 27 -3.90 -20.16 18.68
N LEU A 28 -3.41 -21.31 18.20
CA LEU A 28 -3.67 -21.77 16.83
C LEU A 28 -5.17 -21.91 16.51
N HIS A 29 -5.98 -22.27 17.51
CA HIS A 29 -7.43 -22.41 17.35
C HIS A 29 -8.12 -21.06 17.16
N GLU A 30 -7.75 -20.04 17.95
CA GLU A 30 -8.24 -18.67 17.80
C GLU A 30 -7.85 -18.07 16.44
N ILE A 31 -6.62 -18.35 15.97
CA ILE A 31 -6.15 -17.93 14.63
C ILE A 31 -6.99 -18.61 13.54
N TYR A 32 -7.20 -19.92 13.64
CA TYR A 32 -7.98 -20.68 12.66
C TYR A 32 -9.43 -20.20 12.59
N LEU A 33 -10.08 -20.01 13.75
CA LEU A 33 -11.43 -19.49 13.80
C LEU A 33 -11.52 -18.06 13.28
N GLY A 34 -10.57 -17.19 13.65
CA GLY A 34 -10.52 -15.82 13.15
C GLY A 34 -10.36 -15.74 11.63
N LEU A 35 -9.62 -16.68 11.03
CA LEU A 35 -9.50 -16.78 9.58
C LEU A 35 -10.83 -17.21 8.93
N LEU A 36 -11.45 -18.27 9.44
CA LEU A 36 -12.71 -18.80 8.90
C LEU A 36 -13.84 -17.78 9.01
N THR A 37 -14.00 -17.15 10.17
CA THR A 37 -15.03 -16.14 10.40
C THR A 37 -14.78 -14.91 9.53
N GLY A 38 -13.51 -14.49 9.37
CA GLY A 38 -13.16 -13.43 8.43
C GLY A 38 -13.65 -13.75 7.02
N ILE A 39 -13.32 -14.94 6.50
CA ILE A 39 -13.71 -15.36 5.15
C ILE A 39 -15.24 -15.47 4.99
N GLN A 40 -15.94 -16.04 5.97
CA GLN A 40 -17.39 -16.22 5.92
C GLN A 40 -18.16 -14.91 5.96
N ASN A 41 -17.61 -13.88 6.59
CA ASN A 41 -18.25 -12.58 6.74
C ASN A 41 -17.89 -11.59 5.63
N LEU A 42 -17.06 -11.97 4.65
CA LEU A 42 -16.78 -11.10 3.51
C LEU A 42 -18.05 -10.89 2.68
N SER A 43 -18.48 -9.64 2.57
CA SER A 43 -19.44 -9.24 1.56
C SER A 43 -18.85 -9.40 0.15
N TRP A 44 -19.73 -9.45 -0.86
CA TRP A 44 -19.30 -9.49 -2.25
C TRP A 44 -18.47 -8.25 -2.63
N ALA A 45 -18.81 -7.08 -2.08
CA ALA A 45 -18.09 -5.83 -2.35
C ALA A 45 -16.68 -5.84 -1.74
N GLU A 46 -16.54 -6.32 -0.50
CA GLU A 46 -15.23 -6.50 0.14
C GLU A 46 -14.39 -7.53 -0.60
N THR A 47 -15.02 -8.60 -1.08
CA THR A 47 -14.34 -9.62 -1.90
C THR A 47 -13.77 -9.00 -3.17
N LEU A 48 -14.58 -8.22 -3.90
CA LEU A 48 -14.10 -7.54 -5.10
C LEU A 48 -13.01 -6.51 -4.78
N ALA A 49 -13.16 -5.73 -3.70
CA ALA A 49 -12.13 -4.78 -3.27
C ALA A 49 -10.77 -5.47 -3.04
N VAL A 50 -10.75 -6.59 -2.34
CA VAL A 50 -9.54 -7.37 -2.05
C VAL A 50 -8.97 -8.00 -3.32
N VAL A 51 -9.80 -8.64 -4.16
CA VAL A 51 -9.36 -9.30 -5.40
C VAL A 51 -8.73 -8.30 -6.36
N PHE A 52 -9.37 -7.15 -6.59
CA PHE A 52 -8.82 -6.11 -7.45
C PHE A 52 -7.53 -5.50 -6.88
N SER A 53 -7.42 -5.35 -5.56
CA SER A 53 -6.19 -4.90 -4.89
C SER A 53 -5.04 -5.91 -5.07
N ILE A 54 -5.32 -7.21 -4.96
CA ILE A 54 -4.34 -8.27 -5.23
C ILE A 54 -3.90 -8.25 -6.69
N ILE A 55 -4.83 -8.14 -7.64
CA ILE A 55 -4.51 -8.04 -9.08
C ILE A 55 -3.63 -6.82 -9.35
N SER A 56 -3.95 -5.68 -8.74
CA SER A 56 -3.18 -4.43 -8.85
C SER A 56 -1.73 -4.61 -8.42
N VAL A 57 -1.47 -5.15 -7.23
CA VAL A 57 -0.09 -5.32 -6.73
C VAL A 57 0.70 -6.32 -7.58
N LEU A 58 0.06 -7.36 -8.11
CA LEU A 58 0.68 -8.31 -9.02
C LEU A 58 1.08 -7.64 -10.34
N PHE A 59 0.24 -6.75 -10.88
CA PHE A 59 0.59 -5.93 -12.04
C PHE A 59 1.69 -4.91 -11.73
N ALA A 60 1.68 -4.30 -10.56
CA ALA A 60 2.75 -3.40 -10.13
C ALA A 60 4.10 -4.12 -10.07
N ARG A 61 4.15 -5.33 -9.48
CA ARG A 61 5.33 -6.19 -9.47
C ARG A 61 5.81 -6.48 -10.89
N ALA A 62 4.89 -6.82 -11.79
CA ALA A 62 5.17 -7.08 -13.20
C ALA A 62 5.48 -5.81 -14.02
N ASN A 63 5.50 -4.63 -13.40
CA ASN A 63 5.68 -3.32 -14.04
C ASN A 63 4.70 -3.10 -15.21
N LYS A 64 3.43 -3.49 -15.02
CA LYS A 64 2.35 -3.35 -16.03
C LYS A 64 1.41 -2.20 -15.65
N VAL A 65 1.11 -1.32 -16.61
CA VAL A 65 0.20 -0.16 -16.41
C VAL A 65 -1.21 -0.55 -15.96
N TRP A 66 -1.64 -1.80 -16.22
CA TRP A 66 -2.91 -2.37 -15.76
C TRP A 66 -3.08 -2.40 -14.24
N LEU A 67 -2.01 -2.16 -13.47
CA LEU A 67 -2.10 -1.96 -12.03
C LEU A 67 -3.09 -0.84 -11.67
N TYR A 68 -3.14 0.25 -12.46
CA TYR A 68 -3.99 1.39 -12.12
C TYR A 68 -5.49 1.13 -12.34
N PRO A 69 -5.95 0.61 -13.49
CA PRO A 69 -7.35 0.19 -13.63
C PRO A 69 -7.79 -0.79 -12.55
N ALA A 70 -6.97 -1.80 -12.25
CA ALA A 70 -7.28 -2.77 -11.21
C ALA A 70 -7.34 -2.11 -9.82
N GLY A 71 -6.36 -1.27 -9.48
CA GLY A 71 -6.31 -0.55 -8.22
C GLY A 71 -7.50 0.40 -8.05
N ILE A 72 -7.85 1.17 -9.08
CA ILE A 72 -9.01 2.07 -9.08
C ILE A 72 -10.29 1.30 -8.84
N ALA A 73 -10.50 0.16 -9.51
CA ALA A 73 -11.67 -0.69 -9.27
C ALA A 73 -11.75 -1.12 -7.80
N GLY A 74 -10.64 -1.61 -7.23
CA GLY A 74 -10.56 -1.98 -5.82
C GLY A 74 -10.89 -0.83 -4.87
N ILE A 75 -10.28 0.35 -5.10
CA ILE A 75 -10.50 1.56 -4.31
C ILE A 75 -11.96 2.02 -4.38
N LEU A 76 -12.61 1.95 -5.54
CA LEU A 76 -14.01 2.34 -5.69
C LEU A 76 -14.95 1.41 -4.89
N PHE A 77 -14.69 0.10 -4.88
CA PHE A 77 -15.42 -0.82 -4.00
C PHE A 77 -15.17 -0.48 -2.53
N SER A 78 -13.93 -0.18 -2.14
CA SER A 78 -13.60 0.25 -0.77
C SER A 78 -14.33 1.54 -0.37
N ILE A 79 -14.34 2.57 -1.22
CA ILE A 79 -15.07 3.83 -0.97
C ILE A 79 -16.57 3.58 -0.84
N TYR A 80 -17.15 2.76 -1.71
CA TYR A 80 -18.56 2.37 -1.63
C TYR A 80 -18.92 1.77 -0.26
N ILE A 81 -18.05 0.90 0.26
CA ILE A 81 -18.20 0.30 1.58
C ILE A 81 -18.10 1.36 2.68
N PHE A 82 -17.09 2.24 2.65
CA PHE A 82 -16.85 3.22 3.73
C PHE A 82 -17.91 4.32 3.83
N ILE A 83 -18.51 4.71 2.70
CA ILE A 83 -19.56 5.74 2.64
C ILE A 83 -20.95 5.13 2.88
N GLY A 84 -21.08 3.80 2.82
CA GLY A 84 -22.32 3.08 3.14
C GLY A 84 -22.90 3.52 4.48
N ALA A 85 -24.23 3.63 4.54
CA ALA A 85 -24.98 4.25 5.63
C ALA A 85 -24.70 3.67 7.03
N GLU A 86 -24.19 2.43 7.08
CA GLU A 86 -23.89 1.69 8.31
C GLU A 86 -22.50 2.00 8.90
N TYR A 87 -21.51 2.44 8.11
CA TYR A 87 -20.10 2.47 8.54
C TYR A 87 -19.56 3.87 8.86
N LYS A 88 -19.91 4.90 8.06
CA LYS A 88 -19.49 6.31 8.24
C LYS A 88 -18.00 6.49 8.60
N LEU A 89 -17.11 5.71 7.97
CA LEU A 89 -15.66 5.75 8.22
C LEU A 89 -14.99 6.82 7.34
N TYR A 90 -15.19 8.08 7.70
CA TYR A 90 -14.66 9.22 6.95
C TYR A 90 -13.12 9.25 6.81
N PRO A 91 -12.30 8.85 7.81
CA PRO A 91 -10.85 8.83 7.66
C PRO A 91 -10.37 7.80 6.63
N ASP A 92 -10.92 6.58 6.65
CA ASP A 92 -10.55 5.55 5.68
C ASP A 92 -11.05 5.90 4.27
N ALA A 93 -12.23 6.52 4.15
CA ALA A 93 -12.71 7.07 2.88
C ALA A 93 -11.79 8.17 2.35
N ALA A 94 -11.30 9.07 3.20
CA ALA A 94 -10.37 10.14 2.82
C ALA A 94 -9.00 9.58 2.36
N LEU A 95 -8.49 8.55 3.04
CA LEU A 95 -7.27 7.86 2.62
C LEU A 95 -7.45 7.16 1.27
N ASN A 96 -8.60 6.52 1.04
CA ASN A 96 -8.91 5.90 -0.24
C ASN A 96 -9.09 6.93 -1.36
N LEU A 97 -9.61 8.12 -1.05
CA LEU A 97 -9.63 9.23 -1.99
C LEU A 97 -8.20 9.67 -2.38
N TYR A 98 -7.28 9.73 -1.44
CA TYR A 98 -5.86 9.95 -1.75
C TYR A 98 -5.31 8.86 -2.68
N TYR A 99 -5.57 7.58 -2.40
CA TYR A 99 -5.13 6.48 -3.28
C TYR A 99 -5.77 6.54 -4.67
N LEU A 100 -7.02 6.98 -4.78
CA LEU A 100 -7.68 7.19 -6.06
C LEU A 100 -6.98 8.28 -6.87
N ILE A 101 -6.74 9.45 -6.26
CA ILE A 101 -6.03 10.57 -6.89
C ILE A 101 -4.63 10.13 -7.34
N MET A 102 -3.89 9.45 -6.47
CA MET A 102 -2.54 8.95 -6.78
C MET A 102 -2.55 7.87 -7.86
N SER A 103 -3.57 7.03 -7.91
CA SER A 103 -3.74 6.02 -8.96
C SER A 103 -4.01 6.68 -10.31
N ILE A 104 -4.86 7.69 -10.36
CA ILE A 104 -5.12 8.48 -11.58
C ILE A 104 -3.84 9.19 -12.03
N TYR A 105 -3.14 9.84 -11.09
CA TYR A 105 -1.86 10.51 -11.35
C TYR A 105 -0.81 9.56 -11.91
N GLY A 106 -0.63 8.41 -11.26
CA GLY A 106 0.31 7.39 -11.68
C GLY A 106 -0.05 6.80 -13.04
N TRP A 107 -1.34 6.55 -13.30
CA TRP A 107 -1.82 6.07 -14.59
C TRP A 107 -1.46 7.03 -15.72
N TYR A 108 -1.76 8.32 -15.53
CA TYR A 108 -1.37 9.36 -16.45
C TYR A 108 0.14 9.43 -16.68
N PHE A 109 0.94 9.35 -15.60
CA PHE A 109 2.40 9.40 -15.70
C PHE A 109 3.01 8.18 -16.41
N TRP A 110 2.43 6.99 -16.21
CA TRP A 110 2.89 5.75 -16.82
C TRP A 110 2.51 5.63 -18.30
N LEU A 111 1.43 6.30 -18.73
CA LEU A 111 1.04 6.38 -20.14
C LEU A 111 1.88 7.39 -20.94
N LYS A 112 2.58 8.32 -20.28
CA LYS A 112 3.43 9.30 -20.98
C LYS A 112 4.64 8.63 -21.62
N LYS A 113 4.80 8.88 -22.92
CA LYS A 113 6.04 8.58 -23.64
C LYS A 113 7.12 9.60 -23.25
N PRO A 114 8.38 9.18 -23.04
CA PRO A 114 9.47 10.12 -22.81
C PRO A 114 9.62 11.07 -24.00
N PRO A 115 9.69 12.41 -23.79
CA PRO A 115 9.93 13.34 -24.88
C PRO A 115 11.35 13.19 -25.42
N GLY A 116 11.47 12.94 -26.72
CA GLY A 116 12.73 13.00 -27.47
C GLY A 116 13.69 11.82 -27.24
N LYS A 117 13.56 10.78 -28.07
CA LYS A 117 14.69 10.05 -28.67
C LYS A 117 14.20 9.33 -29.93
N ASN A 118 14.28 10.06 -31.05
CA ASN A 118 14.40 9.42 -32.35
C ASN A 118 15.65 8.51 -32.33
N ARG A 119 15.50 7.28 -32.82
CA ARG A 119 16.57 6.33 -33.22
C ARG A 119 17.29 5.55 -32.11
N VAL A 120 16.61 4.53 -31.57
CA VAL A 120 17.15 3.15 -31.51
C VAL A 120 15.95 2.21 -31.74
N PRO A 121 16.01 1.19 -32.62
CA PRO A 121 14.98 0.17 -32.66
C PRO A 121 15.15 -0.72 -31.42
N GLU A 122 14.60 -0.25 -30.30
CA GLU A 122 14.60 -0.96 -29.03
C GLU A 122 13.61 -2.13 -29.15
N LYS A 123 14.14 -3.32 -29.42
CA LYS A 123 13.37 -4.57 -29.38
C LYS A 123 12.58 -4.63 -28.06
N LYS A 124 11.25 -4.58 -28.14
CA LYS A 124 10.30 -5.01 -27.09
C LYS A 124 10.45 -4.35 -25.70
N GLN A 125 10.74 -3.05 -25.62
CA GLN A 125 10.43 -2.29 -24.40
C GLN A 125 9.49 -1.16 -24.78
N SER A 126 8.23 -1.30 -24.37
CA SER A 126 7.16 -0.34 -24.60
C SER A 126 7.62 1.07 -24.23
N GLY A 127 7.24 2.08 -25.02
CA GLY A 127 7.67 3.48 -24.91
C GLY A 127 7.18 4.19 -23.64
N GLU A 128 7.43 3.61 -22.48
CA GLU A 128 6.97 4.01 -21.17
C GLU A 128 8.11 4.63 -20.36
N THR A 129 7.77 5.41 -19.33
CA THR A 129 8.73 5.97 -18.39
C THR A 129 9.55 4.86 -17.72
N PRO A 130 10.88 4.98 -17.58
CA PRO A 130 11.68 3.86 -17.08
C PRO A 130 11.64 3.73 -15.55
N VAL A 131 11.82 2.50 -15.07
CA VAL A 131 12.12 2.24 -13.65
C VAL A 131 13.48 2.84 -13.29
N THR A 132 13.54 3.58 -12.18
CA THR A 132 14.75 4.28 -11.71
C THR A 132 14.87 4.24 -10.20
N TRP A 133 16.04 4.60 -9.66
CA TRP A 133 16.20 4.87 -8.23
C TRP A 133 15.90 6.34 -7.90
N CYS A 134 15.63 6.62 -6.63
CA CYS A 134 15.44 7.97 -6.14
C CYS A 134 16.75 8.75 -6.16
N ASN A 135 16.65 10.03 -6.54
CA ASN A 135 17.70 11.01 -6.32
C ASN A 135 17.51 11.75 -4.98
N LYS A 136 18.49 12.55 -4.55
CA LYS A 136 18.44 13.28 -3.27
C LYS A 136 17.18 14.16 -3.12
N LYS A 137 16.73 14.82 -4.20
CA LYS A 137 15.51 15.65 -4.16
C LYS A 137 14.26 14.77 -3.98
N GLU A 138 14.20 13.63 -4.66
CA GLU A 138 13.09 12.69 -4.53
C GLU A 138 13.03 12.05 -3.14
N TYR A 139 14.17 11.71 -2.53
CA TYR A 139 14.21 11.29 -1.13
C TYR A 139 13.70 12.39 -0.20
N LEU A 140 14.16 13.63 -0.38
CA LEU A 140 13.69 14.77 0.42
C LEU A 140 12.18 15.00 0.26
N THR A 141 11.66 14.94 -0.97
CA THR A 141 10.21 15.04 -1.23
C THR A 141 9.44 13.88 -0.60
N ALA A 142 9.93 12.64 -0.70
CA ALA A 142 9.30 11.49 -0.08
C ALA A 142 9.26 11.60 1.45
N SER A 143 10.36 12.03 2.07
CA SER A 143 10.42 12.28 3.51
C SER A 143 9.46 13.40 3.94
N LEU A 144 9.35 14.47 3.15
CA LEU A 144 8.40 15.54 3.42
C LEU A 144 6.95 15.06 3.31
N ILE A 145 6.61 14.31 2.25
CA ILE A 145 5.29 13.70 2.06
C ILE A 145 4.95 12.81 3.27
N PHE A 146 5.89 11.95 3.68
CA PHE A 146 5.71 11.08 4.83
C PHE A 146 5.44 11.87 6.12
N ILE A 147 6.29 12.84 6.46
CA ILE A 147 6.16 13.62 7.70
C ILE A 147 4.84 14.40 7.73
N VAL A 148 4.47 15.06 6.62
CA VAL A 148 3.24 15.84 6.53
C VAL A 148 2.01 14.95 6.63
N LEU A 149 1.96 13.85 5.87
CA LEU A 149 0.83 12.92 5.93
C LEU A 149 0.73 12.25 7.29
N TRP A 150 1.85 11.85 7.89
CA TRP A 150 1.86 11.22 9.20
C TRP A 150 1.35 12.18 10.27
N GLY A 151 1.81 13.43 10.27
CA GLY A 151 1.34 14.45 11.21
C GLY A 151 -0.17 14.73 11.09
N ILE A 152 -0.66 14.89 9.86
CA ILE A 152 -2.09 15.13 9.59
C ILE A 152 -2.93 13.92 10.04
N LEU A 153 -2.54 12.71 9.63
CA LEU A 153 -3.27 11.48 9.95
C LEU A 153 -3.24 11.18 11.45
N TYR A 154 -2.09 11.36 12.09
CA TYR A 154 -1.96 11.17 13.54
C TYR A 154 -2.85 12.14 14.30
N TRP A 155 -2.77 13.44 13.97
CA TRP A 155 -3.60 14.47 14.58
C TRP A 155 -5.09 14.17 14.39
N TRP A 156 -5.51 13.75 13.20
CA TRP A 156 -6.91 13.40 12.93
C TRP A 156 -7.34 12.18 13.75
N LEU A 157 -6.59 11.07 13.71
CA LEU A 157 -6.95 9.84 14.42
C LEU A 157 -6.97 10.02 15.94
N ASP A 158 -6.02 10.78 16.50
CA ASP A 158 -5.91 11.03 17.93
C ASP A 158 -7.01 11.99 18.43
N THR A 159 -7.27 13.09 17.71
CA THR A 159 -8.27 14.11 18.09
C THR A 159 -9.66 13.52 18.23
N TYR A 160 -10.07 12.68 17.27
CA TYR A 160 -11.40 12.08 17.25
C TYR A 160 -11.45 10.72 17.95
N ARG A 161 -10.35 10.27 18.57
CA ARG A 161 -10.22 8.97 19.27
C ARG A 161 -10.80 7.80 18.48
N ILE A 162 -10.55 7.81 17.16
CA ILE A 162 -11.17 6.86 16.24
C ILE A 162 -10.56 5.46 16.45
N ASN A 163 -9.25 5.41 16.77
CA ASN A 163 -8.49 4.17 16.84
C ASN A 163 -7.72 4.07 18.16
N ASN A 164 -7.54 2.84 18.66
CA ASN A 164 -6.79 2.57 19.90
C ASN A 164 -5.26 2.60 19.72
N VAL A 165 -4.78 2.60 18.47
CA VAL A 165 -3.35 2.65 18.11
C VAL A 165 -3.06 3.72 17.05
N PRO A 166 -3.45 5.00 17.30
CA PRO A 166 -3.45 6.04 16.28
C PRO A 166 -2.05 6.34 15.74
N LEU A 167 -1.01 6.17 16.56
CA LEU A 167 0.38 6.36 16.16
C LEU A 167 0.83 5.35 15.08
N MET A 168 0.59 4.07 15.31
CA MET A 168 0.97 3.02 14.36
C MET A 168 0.11 3.06 13.10
N ASP A 169 -1.20 3.27 13.25
CA ASP A 169 -2.13 3.34 12.11
C ASP A 169 -1.84 4.52 11.17
N SER A 170 -1.52 5.69 11.73
CA SER A 170 -1.15 6.86 10.94
C SER A 170 0.21 6.67 10.27
N PHE A 171 1.16 6.03 10.95
CA PHE A 171 2.48 5.71 10.40
C PHE A 171 2.37 4.80 9.17
N THR A 172 1.65 3.68 9.26
CA THR A 172 1.52 2.74 8.13
C THR A 172 0.83 3.38 6.95
N SER A 173 -0.26 4.10 7.21
CA SER A 173 -1.01 4.82 6.18
C SER A 173 -0.17 5.89 5.47
N ALA A 174 0.65 6.66 6.21
CA ALA A 174 1.55 7.66 5.64
C ALA A 174 2.71 7.01 4.86
N MET A 175 3.26 5.90 5.35
CA MET A 175 4.32 5.14 4.67
C MET A 175 3.80 4.54 3.36
N ALA A 176 2.66 3.86 3.37
CA ALA A 176 2.01 3.31 2.18
C ALA A 176 1.67 4.43 1.17
N SER A 177 1.19 5.57 1.65
CA SER A 177 0.89 6.75 0.80
C SER A 177 2.14 7.32 0.12
N THR A 178 3.27 7.30 0.83
CA THR A 178 4.57 7.68 0.29
C THR A 178 5.06 6.65 -0.74
N GLY A 179 4.87 5.36 -0.46
CA GLY A 179 5.11 4.26 -1.39
C GLY A 179 4.32 4.43 -2.69
N MET A 180 3.04 4.79 -2.61
CA MET A 180 2.19 5.07 -3.78
C MET A 180 2.73 6.23 -4.63
N TRP A 181 3.25 7.28 -4.01
CA TRP A 181 3.90 8.38 -4.75
C TRP A 181 5.17 7.92 -5.46
N LEU A 182 6.00 7.12 -4.81
CA LEU A 182 7.19 6.52 -5.41
C LEU A 182 6.84 5.56 -6.55
N LEU A 183 5.78 4.76 -6.38
CA LEU A 183 5.26 3.85 -7.41
C LEU A 183 4.78 4.63 -8.64
N ALA A 184 4.02 5.71 -8.43
CA ALA A 184 3.60 6.61 -9.51
C ALA A 184 4.78 7.16 -10.31
N LYS A 185 5.90 7.44 -9.63
CA LYS A 185 7.17 7.91 -10.23
C LYS A 185 8.08 6.79 -10.77
N ARG A 186 7.65 5.51 -10.72
CA ARG A 186 8.44 4.32 -11.10
C ARG A 186 9.78 4.22 -10.36
N LYS A 187 9.76 4.44 -9.04
CA LYS A 187 10.95 4.37 -8.18
C LYS A 187 11.07 3.03 -7.48
N VAL A 188 12.22 2.38 -7.53
CA VAL A 188 12.44 1.06 -6.90
C VAL A 188 12.16 1.09 -5.39
N GLU A 189 12.43 2.22 -4.73
CA GLU A 189 12.20 2.43 -3.30
C GLU A 189 10.73 2.34 -2.86
N ASN A 190 9.78 2.41 -3.80
CA ASN A 190 8.36 2.20 -3.49
C ASN A 190 8.14 0.88 -2.74
N TRP A 191 8.85 -0.17 -3.12
CA TRP A 191 8.73 -1.49 -2.52
C TRP A 191 9.23 -1.53 -1.08
N MET A 192 10.24 -0.74 -0.74
CA MET A 192 10.71 -0.63 0.65
C MET A 192 9.65 0.03 1.54
N ALA A 193 8.98 1.06 1.03
CA ALA A 193 7.88 1.71 1.75
C ALA A 193 6.73 0.73 1.99
N PHE A 194 6.34 -0.07 1.00
CA PHE A 194 5.30 -1.09 1.17
C PHE A 194 5.70 -2.20 2.16
N ILE A 195 6.93 -2.72 2.08
CA ILE A 195 7.42 -3.71 3.06
C ILE A 195 7.34 -3.18 4.50
N ILE A 196 7.74 -1.92 4.72
CA ILE A 196 7.69 -1.31 6.06
C ILE A 196 6.24 -1.09 6.49
N ALA A 197 5.39 -0.55 5.62
CA ALA A 197 3.98 -0.29 5.93
C ALA A 197 3.24 -1.59 6.27
N ASP A 198 3.27 -2.57 5.36
CA ASP A 198 2.56 -3.85 5.51
C ASP A 198 3.13 -4.66 6.68
N GLY A 199 4.45 -4.59 6.93
CA GLY A 199 5.10 -5.23 8.07
C GLY A 199 4.61 -4.71 9.42
N VAL A 200 4.43 -3.39 9.55
CA VAL A 200 3.85 -2.78 10.76
C VAL A 200 2.35 -3.05 10.83
N ASP A 201 1.64 -3.06 9.70
CA ASP A 201 0.20 -3.36 9.65
C ASP A 201 -0.11 -4.80 10.11
N ILE A 202 0.79 -5.78 9.88
CA ILE A 202 0.66 -7.12 10.47
C ILE A 202 0.57 -7.05 12.01
N LEU A 203 1.44 -6.27 12.65
CA LEU A 203 1.42 -6.10 14.11
C LEU A 203 0.15 -5.40 14.58
N VAL A 204 -0.24 -4.34 13.88
CA VAL A 204 -1.47 -3.59 14.15
C VAL A 204 -2.69 -4.50 14.06
N PHE A 205 -2.82 -5.29 12.99
CA PHE A 205 -3.96 -6.18 12.78
C PHE A 205 -3.98 -7.36 13.73
N PHE A 206 -2.80 -7.84 14.13
CA PHE A 206 -2.71 -8.88 15.14
C PHE A 206 -3.25 -8.39 16.49
N VAL A 207 -2.87 -7.18 16.92
CA VAL A 207 -3.40 -6.55 18.14
C VAL A 207 -4.90 -6.25 18.04
N LYS A 208 -5.40 -5.97 16.84
CA LYS A 208 -6.84 -5.77 16.57
C LYS A 208 -7.62 -7.08 16.39
N HIS A 209 -6.99 -8.24 16.50
CA HIS A 209 -7.59 -9.56 16.24
C HIS A 209 -8.16 -9.74 14.82
N LEU A 210 -7.63 -8.98 13.85
CA LEU A 210 -8.05 -9.00 12.45
C LEU A 210 -7.18 -9.97 11.63
N ILE A 211 -7.33 -11.27 11.91
CA ILE A 211 -6.46 -12.34 11.37
C ILE A 211 -6.43 -12.37 9.84
N LEU A 212 -7.58 -12.19 9.18
CA LEU A 212 -7.63 -12.21 7.72
C LEU A 212 -6.75 -11.11 7.10
N PHE A 213 -6.69 -9.94 7.73
CA PHE A 213 -5.83 -8.85 7.29
C PHE A 213 -4.36 -9.10 7.61
N CYS A 214 -4.03 -9.78 8.71
CA CYS A 214 -2.66 -10.24 8.92
C CYS A 214 -2.19 -11.12 7.75
N VAL A 215 -3.01 -12.09 7.34
CA VAL A 215 -2.68 -12.98 6.21
C VAL A 215 -2.55 -12.20 4.90
N LEU A 216 -3.46 -11.26 4.63
CA LEU A 216 -3.40 -10.41 3.45
C LEU A 216 -2.14 -9.53 3.42
N ASN A 217 -1.75 -8.94 4.55
CA ASN A 217 -0.54 -8.11 4.63
C ASN A 217 0.74 -8.94 4.53
N ILE A 218 0.76 -10.16 5.09
CA ILE A 218 1.87 -11.12 4.86
C ILE A 218 2.01 -11.38 3.36
N PHE A 219 0.90 -11.60 2.65
CA PHE A 219 0.91 -11.75 1.20
C PHE A 219 1.48 -10.49 0.50
N TYR A 220 1.06 -9.28 0.89
CA TYR A 220 1.60 -8.04 0.32
C TYR A 220 3.09 -7.84 0.59
N VAL A 221 3.60 -8.13 1.80
CA VAL A 221 5.03 -8.12 2.11
C VAL A 221 5.79 -9.06 1.17
N ILE A 222 5.31 -10.29 0.98
CA ILE A 222 5.94 -11.26 0.07
C ILE A 222 5.99 -10.72 -1.36
N ILE A 223 4.86 -10.22 -1.88
CA ILE A 223 4.82 -9.63 -3.23
C ILE A 223 5.72 -8.40 -3.33
N ALA A 224 5.81 -7.57 -2.31
CA ALA A 224 6.63 -6.38 -2.30
C ALA A 224 8.13 -6.70 -2.33
N ILE A 225 8.57 -7.73 -1.60
CA ILE A 225 9.94 -8.26 -1.69
C ILE A 225 10.24 -8.74 -3.12
N LEU A 226 9.32 -9.51 -3.71
CA LEU A 226 9.47 -9.99 -5.09
C LEU A 226 9.42 -8.85 -6.11
N GLY A 227 8.64 -7.81 -5.85
CA GLY A 227 8.57 -6.57 -6.63
C GLY A 227 9.88 -5.80 -6.61
N TYR A 228 10.47 -5.63 -5.42
CA TYR A 228 11.77 -5.01 -5.23
C TYR A 228 12.85 -5.73 -6.05
N MET A 229 12.93 -7.05 -5.95
CA MET A 229 13.88 -7.87 -6.71
C MET A 229 13.68 -7.73 -8.22
N ALA A 230 12.43 -7.80 -8.69
CA ALA A 230 12.09 -7.69 -10.10
C ALA A 230 12.48 -6.32 -10.67
N TRP A 231 12.15 -5.24 -9.96
CA TRP A 231 12.44 -3.87 -10.40
C TRP A 231 13.92 -3.52 -10.33
N LYS A 232 14.64 -4.03 -9.33
CA LYS A 232 16.11 -3.94 -9.28
C LYS A 232 16.75 -4.62 -10.49
N LYS A 233 16.28 -5.81 -10.87
CA LYS A 233 16.75 -6.53 -12.06
C LYS A 233 16.45 -5.75 -13.35
N LEU A 234 15.23 -5.25 -13.53
CA LEU A 234 14.84 -4.41 -14.67
C LEU A 234 15.77 -3.20 -14.82
N TYR A 235 16.09 -2.54 -13.70
CA TYR A 235 17.02 -1.42 -13.69
C TYR A 235 18.43 -1.85 -14.13
N GLN A 236 18.97 -2.92 -13.57
CA GLN A 236 20.31 -3.43 -13.87
C GLN A 236 20.48 -3.86 -15.33
N GLU A 237 19.48 -4.52 -15.91
CA GLU A 237 19.48 -4.91 -17.33
C GLU A 237 19.53 -3.67 -18.24
N ARG A 238 18.76 -2.64 -17.91
CA ARG A 238 18.78 -1.36 -18.63
C ARG A 238 20.15 -0.66 -18.54
N MET A 239 20.78 -0.71 -17.36
CA MET A 239 22.12 -0.17 -17.14
C MET A 239 23.16 -0.86 -18.02
N LYS A 240 23.11 -2.19 -18.13
CA LYS A 240 24.03 -2.98 -18.96
C LYS A 240 23.91 -2.64 -20.45
N ASN A 241 22.69 -2.34 -20.89
CA ASN A 241 22.38 -2.07 -22.30
C ASN A 241 22.54 -0.59 -22.70
N SER A 242 22.86 0.31 -21.76
CA SER A 242 23.02 1.76 -22.02
C SER A 242 24.50 2.19 -21.92
N PRO A 243 25.22 2.47 -23.03
CA PRO A 243 26.66 2.78 -23.03
C PRO A 243 27.07 4.14 -22.42
N HIS A 244 26.16 4.85 -21.74
CA HIS A 244 26.48 6.13 -21.07
C HIS A 244 26.06 6.14 -19.60
N LYS A 245 26.90 6.76 -18.75
CA LYS A 245 26.81 6.84 -17.28
C LYS A 245 25.40 7.14 -16.78
N VAL A 246 24.71 6.11 -16.29
CA VAL A 246 23.48 6.25 -15.50
C VAL A 246 23.81 5.95 -14.02
N ARG A 247 23.16 6.67 -13.10
CA ARG A 247 23.58 6.79 -11.68
C ARG A 247 23.35 5.52 -10.87
N LYS A 248 24.33 5.09 -10.08
CA LYS A 248 24.14 4.03 -9.06
C LYS A 248 23.31 4.53 -7.86
N PRO A 249 22.57 3.66 -7.15
CA PRO A 249 21.84 4.04 -5.94
C PRO A 249 22.78 4.60 -4.87
N LEU A 250 22.27 5.50 -4.02
CA LEU A 250 23.06 6.19 -2.99
C LEU A 250 23.67 5.24 -1.95
N PHE A 251 23.05 4.08 -1.75
CA PHE A 251 23.44 3.08 -0.75
C PHE A 251 24.33 1.94 -1.29
N GLU A 252 24.71 1.96 -2.59
CA GLU A 252 25.64 0.98 -3.20
C GLU A 252 27.03 1.61 -3.48
N LYS A 253 27.45 2.59 -2.66
CA LYS A 253 28.82 3.15 -2.66
C LYS A 253 29.50 2.83 -1.34
#